data_AF-A0AAU5CVW7-F1
#
_entry.id   AF-A0AAU5CVW7-F1
#
_cell.length_a   1.000
_cell.length_b   1.000
_cell.length_c   1.000
_cell.angle_alpha   90.00
_cell.angle_beta   90.00
_cell.angle_gamma   90.00
#
_symmetry.space_group_name_H-M   'P 1'
#
loop_
_entity.id
_entity.type
_entity.pdbx_description
1 polymer ?
#
loop_
_entity_poly.entity_id
_entity_poly.type
_entity_poly.pdbx_seq_one_letter_code
_entity_poly.pdbx_strand_id
1 'polypeptide(L)'
;MSGVRQRLSDLAGGGGGSAGGDQLRHSDGAWLRAAGGAEGMGVHLGPVRTELATAHEGLLAGTVGLSALAELGAVRESWERRFETARRECGALAGNLRAVARAQGETNETVKSSFAPVARRTRGVER
;
A
#
# COMPACT_ATOMS: atom_id res chain seq x y z
N MET A 1 4.26 -8.48 -27.44
CA MET A 1 4.09 -8.79 -26.02
C MET A 1 3.26 -7.67 -25.40
N SER A 2 1.93 -7.82 -25.36
CA SER A 2 1.04 -6.79 -24.82
C SER A 2 0.94 -6.96 -23.30
N GLY A 3 1.56 -6.05 -22.56
CA GLY A 3 1.39 -5.95 -21.11
C GLY A 3 -0.01 -5.42 -20.80
N VAL A 4 -0.78 -6.18 -20.02
CA VAL A 4 -2.04 -5.72 -19.44
C VAL A 4 -1.71 -4.55 -18.52
N ARG A 5 -2.03 -3.32 -18.94
CA ARG A 5 -2.04 -2.16 -18.06
C ARG A 5 -3.29 -2.26 -17.18
N GLN A 6 -3.15 -2.85 -15.99
CA GLN A 6 -4.17 -2.76 -14.94
C GLN A 6 -4.34 -1.28 -14.56
N ARG A 7 -5.56 -0.76 -14.62
CA ARG A 7 -5.83 0.59 -14.12
C ARG A 7 -5.88 0.53 -12.60
N LEU A 8 -5.36 1.57 -11.94
CA LEU A 8 -5.40 1.74 -10.48
C LEU A 8 -6.83 1.59 -9.90
N SER A 9 -7.85 1.91 -10.69
CA SER A 9 -9.26 1.77 -10.36
C SER A 9 -9.72 0.32 -10.22
N ASP A 10 -9.09 -0.63 -10.91
CA ASP A 10 -9.49 -2.04 -10.95
C ASP A 10 -9.07 -2.81 -9.67
N LEU A 11 -8.15 -2.23 -8.88
CA LEU A 11 -7.79 -2.73 -7.55
C LEU A 11 -8.88 -2.43 -6.49
N ALA A 12 -9.84 -1.56 -6.81
CA ALA A 12 -11.00 -1.26 -5.96
C ALA A 12 -12.15 -2.23 -6.29
N GLY A 13 -11.96 -3.52 -6.00
CA GLY A 13 -12.96 -4.56 -6.24
C GLY A 13 -14.29 -4.31 -5.50
N GLY A 14 -15.39 -4.43 -6.24
CA GLY A 14 -16.76 -4.10 -5.84
C GLY A 14 -17.35 -4.96 -4.72
N GLY A 15 -18.17 -4.30 -3.89
CA GLY A 15 -18.88 -4.93 -2.78
C GLY A 15 -20.25 -5.45 -3.20
N GLY A 16 -20.42 -6.77 -3.20
CA GLY A 16 -21.71 -7.43 -3.16
C GLY A 16 -21.79 -8.29 -1.89
N GLY A 17 -22.87 -8.18 -1.12
CA GLY A 17 -23.09 -9.02 0.05
C GLY A 17 -24.31 -8.63 0.89
N SER A 18 -25.34 -9.48 0.82
CA SER A 18 -26.68 -9.38 1.40
C SER A 18 -26.76 -9.27 2.93
N ALA A 19 -27.81 -8.59 3.41
CA ALA A 19 -28.11 -8.32 4.81
C ALA A 19 -28.70 -9.55 5.54
N GLY A 20 -28.13 -9.86 6.71
CA GLY A 20 -28.64 -10.87 7.63
C GLY A 20 -27.75 -10.98 8.87
N GLY A 21 -28.13 -10.30 9.94
CA GLY A 21 -27.45 -10.29 11.24
C GLY A 21 -26.24 -9.36 11.30
N ASP A 22 -26.44 -8.17 11.86
CA ASP A 22 -25.44 -7.09 11.95
C ASP A 22 -24.37 -7.42 13.01
N GLN A 23 -23.62 -8.50 12.77
CA GLN A 23 -22.32 -8.72 13.39
C GLN A 23 -21.42 -7.62 12.82
N LEU A 24 -20.99 -6.66 13.67
CA LEU A 24 -19.99 -5.66 13.31
C LEU A 24 -18.78 -6.37 12.68
N ARG A 25 -18.78 -6.48 11.34
CA ARG A 25 -17.69 -7.10 10.60
C ARG A 25 -16.60 -6.06 10.53
N HIS A 26 -15.77 -6.04 11.56
CA HIS A 26 -14.58 -5.21 11.60
C HIS A 26 -13.73 -5.51 10.37
N SER A 27 -13.53 -4.50 9.53
CA SER A 27 -13.00 -4.67 8.19
C SER A 27 -11.48 -4.55 8.19
N ASP A 28 -10.79 -5.53 8.79
CA ASP A 28 -9.34 -5.70 8.64
C ASP A 28 -8.95 -5.68 7.14
N GLY A 29 -9.85 -6.17 6.29
CA GLY A 29 -9.71 -6.15 4.85
C GLY A 29 -9.49 -4.76 4.25
N ALA A 30 -10.00 -3.67 4.83
CA ALA A 30 -9.75 -2.33 4.31
C ALA A 30 -8.28 -1.91 4.54
N TRP A 31 -7.75 -2.15 5.74
CA TRP A 31 -6.37 -1.86 6.09
C TRP A 31 -5.38 -2.74 5.33
N LEU A 32 -5.67 -4.03 5.20
CA LEU A 32 -4.82 -4.96 4.44
C LEU A 32 -4.82 -4.64 2.94
N ARG A 33 -5.96 -4.25 2.36
CA ARG A 33 -6.01 -3.78 0.96
C ARG A 33 -5.21 -2.49 0.78
N ALA A 34 -5.36 -1.52 1.69
CA ALA A 34 -4.59 -0.29 1.65
C ALA A 34 -3.08 -0.55 1.79
N ALA A 35 -2.68 -1.50 2.65
CA ALA A 35 -1.29 -1.92 2.79
C ALA A 35 -0.74 -2.54 1.50
N GLY A 36 -1.51 -3.41 0.85
CA GLY A 36 -1.15 -3.97 -0.45
C GLY A 36 -1.05 -2.91 -1.55
N GLY A 37 -1.94 -1.91 -1.55
CA GLY A 37 -1.87 -0.77 -2.46
C GLY A 37 -0.61 0.07 -2.25
N ALA A 38 -0.25 0.37 -1.00
CA ALA A 38 0.97 1.09 -0.66
C ALA A 38 2.23 0.32 -1.09
N GLU A 39 2.28 -0.99 -0.86
CA GLU A 39 3.37 -1.84 -1.33
C GLU A 39 3.45 -1.85 -2.87
N GLY A 40 2.32 -1.98 -3.56
CA GLY A 40 2.25 -1.90 -5.02
C GLY A 40 2.81 -0.58 -5.57
N MET A 41 2.47 0.56 -4.95
CA MET A 41 3.07 1.86 -5.33
C MET A 41 4.59 1.86 -5.17
N GLY A 42 5.12 1.30 -4.08
CA GLY A 42 6.56 1.18 -3.86
C GLY A 42 7.26 0.32 -4.93
N VAL A 43 6.63 -0.78 -5.35
CA VAL A 43 7.14 -1.66 -6.42
C VAL A 43 7.20 -0.93 -7.76
N HIS A 44 6.18 -0.15 -8.10
CA HIS A 44 6.13 0.59 -9.37
C HIS A 44 7.19 1.69 -9.49
N LEU A 45 7.73 2.19 -8.38
CA LEU A 45 8.79 3.19 -8.38
C LEU A 45 10.19 2.62 -8.67
N GLY A 46 10.40 1.31 -8.47
CA GLY A 46 11.69 0.66 -8.72
C GLY A 46 12.18 0.78 -10.17
N PRO A 47 11.37 0.39 -11.17
CA PRO A 47 11.74 0.49 -12.59
C PRO A 47 12.07 1.91 -13.03
N VAL A 48 11.32 2.91 -12.56
CA VAL A 48 11.48 4.33 -12.94
C VAL A 48 12.90 4.83 -12.66
N ARG A 49 13.50 4.42 -11.54
CA ARG A 49 14.88 4.78 -11.20
C ARG A 49 15.88 4.22 -12.22
N THR A 50 15.75 2.95 -12.55
CA THR A 50 16.63 2.28 -13.53
C THR A 50 16.44 2.87 -14.92
N GLU A 51 15.20 3.12 -15.33
CA GLU A 51 14.88 3.75 -16.61
C GLU A 51 15.48 5.16 -16.71
N LEU A 52 15.41 5.95 -15.64
CA LEU A 52 16.00 7.29 -15.58
C LEU A 52 17.53 7.23 -15.70
N ALA A 53 18.17 6.28 -15.03
CA ALA A 53 19.63 6.08 -15.12
C ALA A 53 20.04 5.73 -16.55
N THR A 54 19.39 4.74 -17.17
CA THR A 54 19.66 4.33 -18.56
C THR A 54 19.43 5.46 -19.56
N ALA A 55 18.34 6.22 -19.40
CA ALA A 55 18.05 7.37 -20.27
C ALA A 55 19.14 8.45 -20.17
N HIS A 56 19.68 8.68 -18.96
CA HIS A 56 20.75 9.64 -18.75
C HIS A 56 22.09 9.18 -19.37
N GLU A 57 22.44 7.89 -19.25
CA GLU A 57 23.62 7.33 -19.93
C GLU A 57 23.54 7.49 -21.44
N GLY A 58 22.37 7.22 -22.03
CA GLY A 58 22.13 7.45 -23.46
C GLY A 58 22.27 8.92 -23.87
N LEU A 59 21.91 9.85 -22.99
CA LEU A 59 22.05 11.29 -23.23
C LEU A 59 23.52 11.73 -23.21
N LEU A 60 24.32 11.23 -22.26
CA LEU A 60 25.76 11.52 -22.17
C LEU A 60 26.53 11.12 -23.44
N ALA A 61 26.14 10.00 -24.07
CA ALA A 61 26.76 9.52 -25.29
C ALA A 61 26.66 10.50 -26.49
N GLY A 62 25.68 11.42 -26.50
CA GLY A 62 25.41 12.34 -27.61
C GLY A 62 25.63 13.82 -27.32
N THR A 63 26.05 14.20 -26.11
CA THR A 63 26.01 15.61 -25.65
C THR A 63 27.32 16.11 -25.02
N VAL A 64 28.42 15.39 -25.24
CA VAL A 64 29.75 15.73 -24.73
C VAL A 64 30.10 17.19 -25.02
N GLY A 65 30.51 17.93 -23.97
CA GLY A 65 30.93 19.32 -24.06
C GLY A 65 29.84 20.35 -23.74
N LEU A 66 28.58 19.94 -23.54
CA LEU A 66 27.51 20.85 -23.10
C LEU A 66 27.53 21.04 -21.57
N SER A 67 27.60 22.29 -21.11
CA SER A 67 27.52 22.61 -19.66
C SER A 67 26.18 22.20 -19.04
N ALA A 68 25.10 22.20 -19.82
CA ALA A 68 23.77 21.74 -19.40
C ALA A 68 23.74 20.28 -18.91
N LEU A 69 24.73 19.46 -19.25
CA LEU A 69 24.86 18.09 -18.75
C LEU A 69 25.05 18.02 -17.24
N ALA A 70 25.82 18.94 -16.67
CA ALA A 70 26.03 18.97 -15.22
C ALA A 70 24.71 19.25 -14.49
N GLU A 71 23.93 20.22 -15.00
CA GLU A 71 22.60 20.54 -14.47
C GLU A 71 21.64 19.36 -14.61
N LEU A 72 21.62 18.69 -15.76
CA LEU A 72 20.82 17.48 -15.97
C LEU A 72 21.23 16.33 -15.03
N GLY A 73 22.53 16.20 -14.73
CA GLY A 73 23.05 15.24 -13.75
C GLY A 73 22.52 15.53 -12.34
N ALA A 74 22.58 16.79 -11.90
CA ALA A 74 22.05 17.21 -10.61
C ALA A 74 20.52 16.99 -10.52
N VAL A 75 19.79 17.27 -11.60
CA VAL A 75 18.34 17.00 -11.69
C VAL A 75 18.06 15.50 -11.59
N ARG A 76 18.81 14.64 -12.30
CA ARG A 76 18.68 13.17 -12.20
C ARG A 76 18.85 12.71 -10.75
N GLU A 77 19.95 13.07 -10.09
CA GLU A 77 20.23 12.66 -8.71
C GLU A 77 19.12 13.13 -7.75
N SER A 78 18.59 14.33 -7.99
CA SER A 78 17.46 14.87 -7.24
C SER A 78 16.21 13.99 -7.37
N TRP A 79 15.90 13.52 -8.59
CA TRP A 79 14.81 12.58 -8.82
C TRP A 79 15.06 11.20 -8.22
N GLU A 80 16.26 10.64 -8.35
CA GLU A 80 16.62 9.36 -7.75
C GLU A 80 16.40 9.37 -6.23
N ARG A 81 16.82 10.45 -5.55
CA ARG A 81 16.55 10.63 -4.11
C ARG A 81 15.05 10.70 -3.80
N ARG A 82 14.26 11.43 -4.59
CA ARG A 82 12.79 11.52 -4.39
C ARG A 82 12.10 10.17 -4.61
N PHE A 83 12.48 9.40 -5.63
CA PHE A 83 11.91 8.07 -5.86
C PHE A 83 12.25 7.10 -4.74
N GLU A 84 13.49 7.10 -4.25
CA GLU A 84 13.87 6.24 -3.14
C GLU A 84 13.15 6.63 -1.84
N THR A 85 12.98 7.94 -1.58
CA THR A 85 12.18 8.41 -0.44
C THR A 85 10.72 7.99 -0.57
N ALA A 86 10.08 8.20 -1.72
CA ALA A 86 8.70 7.76 -1.96
C ALA A 86 8.54 6.25 -1.81
N ARG A 87 9.53 5.45 -2.24
CA ARG A 87 9.53 3.99 -2.06
C ARG A 87 9.58 3.61 -0.57
N ARG A 88 10.45 4.27 0.21
CA ARG A 88 10.54 4.06 1.66
C ARG A 88 9.25 4.45 2.38
N GLU A 89 8.66 5.60 2.01
CA GLU A 89 7.38 6.06 2.55
C GLU A 89 6.25 5.07 2.26
N CYS A 90 6.17 4.55 1.03
CA CYS A 90 5.23 3.50 0.66
C CYS A 90 5.40 2.23 1.50
N GLY A 91 6.65 1.79 1.71
CA GLY A 91 6.96 0.63 2.56
C GLY A 91 6.57 0.85 4.03
N ALA A 92 6.89 2.03 4.57
CA ALA A 92 6.52 2.40 5.94
C ALA A 92 5.00 2.47 6.11
N LEU A 93 4.28 3.09 5.15
CA LEU A 93 2.84 3.15 5.14
C LEU A 93 2.21 1.74 5.11
N ALA A 94 2.71 0.86 4.25
CA ALA A 94 2.25 -0.53 4.18
C ALA A 94 2.45 -1.27 5.53
N GLY A 95 3.59 -1.05 6.18
CA GLY A 95 3.87 -1.59 7.52
C GLY A 95 2.90 -1.07 8.57
N ASN A 96 2.69 0.25 8.63
CA ASN A 96 1.78 0.89 9.58
C ASN A 96 0.33 0.42 9.42
N LEU A 97 -0.15 0.29 8.19
CA LEU A 97 -1.51 -0.18 7.90
C LEU A 97 -1.73 -1.64 8.36
N ARG A 98 -0.72 -2.51 8.20
CA ARG A 98 -0.77 -3.88 8.75
C ARG A 98 -0.75 -3.89 10.27
N ALA A 99 0.02 -3.00 10.90
CA ALA A 99 0.04 -2.87 12.35
C ALA A 99 -1.33 -2.44 12.89
N VAL A 100 -2.01 -1.50 12.23
CA VAL A 100 -3.39 -1.10 12.57
C VAL A 100 -4.35 -2.29 12.46
N ALA A 101 -4.31 -3.04 11.36
CA ALA A 101 -5.17 -4.22 11.18
C ALA A 101 -4.98 -5.24 12.32
N ARG A 102 -3.71 -5.49 12.69
CA ARG A 102 -3.38 -6.38 13.80
C ARG A 102 -3.92 -5.88 15.14
N ALA A 103 -3.66 -4.62 15.48
CA ALA A 103 -4.09 -4.04 16.75
C ALA A 103 -5.63 -4.01 16.88
N GLN A 104 -6.34 -3.75 15.78
CA GLN A 104 -7.80 -3.83 15.75
C GLN A 104 -8.31 -5.25 15.95
N GLY A 105 -7.71 -6.24 15.28
CA GLY A 105 -8.06 -7.66 15.49
C GLY A 105 -7.86 -8.12 16.94
N GLU A 106 -6.72 -7.77 17.54
CA GLU A 106 -6.41 -8.09 18.95
C GLU A 106 -7.39 -7.40 19.92
N THR A 107 -7.73 -6.14 19.66
CA THR A 107 -8.73 -5.40 20.43
C THR A 107 -10.11 -6.04 20.32
N ASN A 108 -10.52 -6.43 19.12
CA ASN A 108 -11.83 -7.03 18.87
C ASN A 108 -11.98 -8.38 19.60
N GLU A 109 -10.97 -9.25 19.56
CA GLU A 109 -11.01 -10.51 20.31
C GLU A 109 -10.99 -10.28 21.84
N THR A 110 -10.27 -9.26 22.32
CA THR A 110 -10.28 -8.87 23.74
C THR A 110 -11.67 -8.42 24.19
N VAL A 111 -12.33 -7.57 23.40
CA VAL A 111 -13.69 -7.11 23.65
C VAL A 111 -14.67 -8.29 23.62
N LYS A 112 -14.61 -9.12 22.59
CA LYS A 112 -15.47 -10.32 22.46
C LYS A 112 -15.32 -11.28 23.63
N SER A 113 -14.09 -11.49 24.11
CA SER A 113 -13.80 -12.31 25.29
C SER A 113 -14.43 -11.74 26.58
N SER A 114 -14.31 -10.44 26.79
CA SER A 114 -14.84 -9.77 28.00
C SER A 114 -16.38 -9.76 28.05
N PHE A 115 -17.06 -9.78 26.90
CA PHE A 115 -18.52 -9.93 26.83
C PHE A 115 -19.03 -11.38 26.80
N ALA A 116 -18.16 -12.38 26.63
CA ALA A 116 -18.57 -13.79 26.55
C ALA A 116 -19.37 -14.30 27.78
N PRO A 117 -19.05 -13.91 29.04
CA PRO A 117 -19.85 -14.31 30.20
C PRO A 117 -21.27 -13.74 30.19
N VAL A 118 -21.45 -12.49 29.73
CA VAL A 118 -22.76 -11.84 29.62
C VAL A 118 -23.61 -12.52 28.55
N ALA A 119 -23.03 -12.81 27.39
CA ALA A 119 -23.69 -13.53 26.30
C ALA A 119 -24.09 -14.97 26.70
N ARG A 120 -23.31 -15.64 27.56
CA ARG A 120 -23.67 -16.95 28.10
C ARG A 120 -24.83 -16.87 29.09
N ARG A 121 -24.89 -15.82 29.91
CA ARG A 121 -25.97 -15.59 30.88
C ARG A 121 -27.31 -15.32 30.19
N THR A 122 -27.34 -14.45 29.18
CA THR A 122 -28.59 -14.15 28.45
C THR A 122 -29.14 -15.39 27.75
N ARG A 123 -28.27 -16.21 27.16
CA ARG A 123 -28.65 -17.47 26.50
C ARG A 123 -29.08 -18.60 27.45
N GLY A 124 -28.82 -18.45 28.75
CA GLY A 124 -29.25 -19.38 29.81
C GLY A 124 -30.56 -18.97 30.49
N VAL A 125 -31.02 -17.73 30.30
CA VAL A 125 -32.30 -17.22 30.83
C VAL A 125 -33.48 -17.54 29.90
N GLU A 126 -33.21 -17.83 28.62
CA GLU A 126 -34.22 -18.25 27.63
C GLU A 126 -34.47 -19.78 27.60
N ARG A 127 -34.04 -20.54 28.61
CA ARG A 127 -34.36 -21.98 28.76
C ARG A 127 -35.21 -22.25 29.99
#